data_AF-A0A8D0ZMZ1-F1
#
_entry.id   AF-A0A8D0ZMZ1-F1
#
_cell.length_a   1.000
_cell.length_b   1.000
_cell.length_c   1.000
_cell.angle_alpha   90.00
_cell.angle_beta   90.00
_cell.angle_gamma   90.00
#
_symmetry.space_group_name_H-M   'P 1'
#
loop_
_entity.id
_entity.type
_entity.pdbx_description
1 polymer ?
#
loop_
_entity_poly.entity_id
_entity_poly.type
_entity_poly.pdbx_seq_one_letter_code
_entity_poly.pdbx_strand_id
1 'polypeptide(L)'
;QKVLYSFSIYSSKTDLKAEVIDVSYGNADDLKRIKKMKNVTNRIALLKLGRLPLLYKLSLLEKAGFGGVLLYIDPCDLPKTTNLSYDTFMVSLNPGGDPSTPGYPSIDGSFRQNRSNLTSLLVQPVSASLIAKLISSPKATTTNNACTPLELPNNEERIVNMQIQTVTKFKTVTNVVGYLKGLTSPDRYILVGSRHHTAYSYNGQEWASSTAIITAFIRALMLRVKRGWRPDRTIVFCSWGGTAFGNIGSYEWGEDFKKVLQRNVVAYVSLHSPIRGNSSLYSVASPSLQQLVAEKNNFNCSRRGQCPETNVSSVQMQDDADYFINHLGIPTVRFSYEDSQLSEGPSFLFEALFPKHTTKIEELDPFFNLHETITKLSGEVILQIANEPVLPFNALDIALEVQNSLKGDQPNTPQLLAPASRLRESTELFQSDEMRPANDPKERAPIRVRMLNDILQDMEKSFLVQHAPPGFYRNILYHLDGKTSQFSILLEAWEHCKSLASNETLQEALSEVLNSINAAQVYFKAGLDVFESILVGKN
;
A
#
# COMPACT_ATOMS: atom_id res chain seq x y z
N GLN A 1 7.51 -28.38 22.97
CA GLN A 1 6.29 -28.08 22.18
C GLN A 1 6.70 -27.26 20.96
N LYS A 2 6.50 -27.79 19.75
CA LYS A 2 6.71 -27.00 18.51
C LYS A 2 5.60 -25.95 18.47
N VAL A 3 5.94 -24.68 18.68
CA VAL A 3 5.02 -23.56 18.52
C VAL A 3 4.46 -23.62 17.09
N LEU A 4 3.13 -23.63 16.96
CA LEU A 4 2.45 -23.51 15.67
C LEU A 4 2.66 -22.08 15.18
N TYR A 5 3.66 -21.87 14.34
CA TYR A 5 4.06 -20.55 13.84
C TYR A 5 3.19 -20.04 12.67
N SER A 6 1.98 -20.57 12.44
CA SER A 6 1.12 -20.16 11.31
C SER A 6 -0.34 -20.08 11.69
N PHE A 7 -0.88 -18.87 11.58
CA PHE A 7 -2.28 -18.59 11.84
C PHE A 7 -2.68 -17.29 11.15
N SER A 8 -3.98 -17.12 10.90
CA SER A 8 -4.55 -15.84 10.51
C SER A 8 -4.89 -15.03 11.76
N ILE A 9 -4.30 -13.85 11.88
CA ILE A 9 -4.59 -12.92 12.97
C ILE A 9 -6.03 -12.40 12.78
N TYR A 10 -6.83 -12.43 13.86
CA TYR A 10 -8.25 -12.05 13.88
C TYR A 10 -9.23 -12.99 13.15
N SER A 11 -8.81 -14.23 12.87
CA SER A 11 -9.67 -15.30 12.37
C SER A 11 -10.82 -15.64 13.33
N SER A 12 -11.96 -16.07 12.80
CA SER A 12 -13.11 -16.53 13.57
C SER A 12 -12.79 -17.78 14.40
N LYS A 13 -13.46 -17.92 15.54
CA LYS A 13 -13.22 -19.00 16.53
C LYS A 13 -14.39 -19.96 16.57
N THR A 14 -14.29 -21.05 15.82
CA THR A 14 -15.30 -22.11 15.80
C THR A 14 -14.66 -23.45 15.40
N ASP A 15 -15.46 -24.51 15.45
CA ASP A 15 -15.15 -25.83 14.90
C ASP A 15 -16.02 -26.02 13.65
N LEU A 16 -15.40 -26.32 12.52
CA LEU A 16 -16.08 -26.51 11.25
C LEU A 16 -15.57 -27.79 10.58
N LYS A 17 -16.46 -28.77 10.45
CA LYS A 17 -16.24 -29.98 9.65
C LYS A 17 -17.07 -29.91 8.39
N ALA A 18 -16.44 -29.68 7.24
CA ALA A 18 -17.13 -29.53 5.98
C ALA A 18 -16.29 -29.99 4.78
N GLU A 19 -16.95 -30.12 3.63
CA GLU A 19 -16.29 -30.32 2.34
C GLU A 19 -15.43 -29.11 1.96
N VAL A 20 -14.27 -29.39 1.38
CA VAL A 20 -13.35 -28.41 0.79
C VAL A 20 -13.68 -28.23 -0.70
N ILE A 21 -13.84 -26.98 -1.11
CA ILE A 21 -14.10 -26.58 -2.49
C ILE A 21 -12.96 -25.69 -2.98
N ASP A 22 -12.31 -26.05 -4.08
CA ASP A 22 -11.30 -25.21 -4.72
C ASP A 22 -11.93 -23.95 -5.31
N VAL A 23 -11.51 -22.79 -4.81
CA VAL A 23 -11.93 -21.49 -5.32
C VAL A 23 -10.85 -20.79 -6.13
N SER A 24 -9.73 -21.45 -6.43
CA SER A 24 -8.56 -20.86 -7.08
C SER A 24 -8.15 -19.55 -6.36
N TYR A 25 -8.15 -18.41 -7.05
CA TYR A 25 -7.85 -17.11 -6.44
C TYR A 25 -9.09 -16.40 -5.87
N GLY A 26 -10.26 -17.01 -5.88
CA GLY A 26 -11.47 -16.50 -5.23
C GLY A 26 -11.98 -15.18 -5.82
N ASN A 27 -11.73 -14.93 -7.10
CA ASN A 27 -12.29 -13.77 -7.81
C ASN A 27 -13.79 -13.97 -8.12
N ALA A 28 -14.44 -12.93 -8.63
CA ALA A 28 -15.88 -12.96 -8.92
C ALA A 28 -16.26 -14.07 -9.93
N ASP A 29 -15.43 -14.31 -10.94
CA ASP A 29 -15.66 -15.34 -11.97
C ASP A 29 -15.49 -16.77 -11.42
N ASP A 30 -14.48 -17.00 -10.57
CA ASP A 30 -14.27 -18.27 -9.87
C ASP A 30 -15.50 -18.61 -9.02
N LEU A 31 -16.02 -17.63 -8.27
CA LEU A 31 -17.21 -17.82 -7.44
C LEU A 31 -18.47 -18.06 -8.27
N LYS A 32 -18.64 -17.36 -9.39
CA LYS A 32 -19.75 -17.59 -10.32
C LYS A 32 -19.71 -18.99 -10.91
N ARG A 33 -18.53 -19.49 -11.28
CA ARG A 33 -18.33 -20.85 -11.79
C ARG A 33 -18.72 -21.89 -10.74
N ILE A 34 -18.25 -21.71 -9.51
CA ILE A 34 -18.44 -22.69 -8.42
C ILE A 34 -19.90 -22.74 -7.94
N LYS A 35 -20.55 -21.59 -7.79
CA LYS A 35 -21.97 -21.53 -7.39
C LYS A 35 -22.92 -22.23 -8.36
N LYS A 36 -22.53 -22.35 -9.64
CA LYS A 36 -23.30 -23.13 -10.64
C LYS A 36 -23.09 -24.64 -10.48
N MET A 37 -21.99 -25.06 -9.88
CA MET A 37 -21.60 -26.47 -9.79
C MET A 37 -21.99 -27.10 -8.44
N LYS A 38 -21.83 -26.37 -7.33
CA LYS A 38 -22.00 -26.90 -5.97
C LYS A 38 -22.66 -25.88 -5.04
N ASN A 39 -23.33 -26.39 -4.00
CA ASN A 39 -23.77 -25.57 -2.87
C ASN A 39 -22.58 -25.25 -1.96
N VAL A 40 -22.28 -23.95 -1.82
CA VAL A 40 -21.12 -23.43 -1.08
C VAL A 40 -21.42 -23.11 0.39
N THR A 41 -22.69 -23.17 0.81
CA THR A 41 -23.13 -22.77 2.15
C THR A 41 -22.42 -23.57 3.24
N ASN A 42 -21.74 -22.90 4.17
CA ASN A 42 -20.95 -23.48 5.26
C ASN A 42 -19.86 -24.48 4.80
N ARG A 43 -19.39 -24.38 3.55
CA ARG A 43 -18.26 -25.17 3.05
C ARG A 43 -16.92 -24.48 3.35
N ILE A 44 -15.82 -25.21 3.17
CA ILE A 44 -14.46 -24.67 3.33
C ILE A 44 -13.92 -24.33 1.94
N ALA A 45 -13.53 -23.09 1.71
CA ALA A 45 -12.87 -22.67 0.48
C ALA A 45 -11.37 -22.99 0.54
N LEU A 46 -10.84 -23.64 -0.49
CA LEU A 46 -9.39 -23.74 -0.71
C LEU A 46 -8.96 -22.57 -1.59
N LEU A 47 -8.22 -21.62 -1.01
CA LEU A 47 -7.95 -20.31 -1.60
C LEU A 47 -6.44 -20.09 -1.81
N LYS A 48 -6.06 -19.69 -3.02
CA LYS A 48 -4.72 -19.21 -3.38
C LYS A 48 -4.55 -17.75 -2.94
N LEU A 49 -3.42 -17.45 -2.30
CA LEU A 49 -3.00 -16.08 -2.01
C LEU A 49 -2.55 -15.37 -3.29
N GLY A 50 -2.62 -14.04 -3.29
CA GLY A 50 -2.20 -13.20 -4.41
C GLY A 50 -3.32 -12.80 -5.38
N ARG A 51 -2.92 -12.11 -6.45
CA ARG A 51 -3.72 -11.43 -7.49
C ARG A 51 -4.58 -10.26 -7.02
N LEU A 52 -5.36 -10.46 -5.96
CA LEU A 52 -6.23 -9.45 -5.34
C LEU A 52 -5.99 -9.40 -3.82
N PRO A 53 -6.30 -8.28 -3.16
CA PRO A 53 -6.18 -8.15 -1.70
C PRO A 53 -6.92 -9.27 -0.96
N LEU A 54 -6.30 -9.87 0.06
CA LEU A 54 -6.92 -10.97 0.81
C LEU A 54 -8.25 -10.57 1.44
N LEU A 55 -8.35 -9.38 2.02
CA LEU A 55 -9.58 -8.90 2.66
C LEU A 55 -10.75 -8.82 1.68
N TYR A 56 -10.49 -8.39 0.44
CA TYR A 56 -11.50 -8.37 -0.61
C TYR A 56 -11.99 -9.79 -0.93
N LYS A 57 -11.07 -10.72 -1.17
CA LYS A 57 -11.40 -12.13 -1.48
C LYS A 57 -12.21 -12.78 -0.36
N LEU A 58 -11.82 -12.57 0.89
CA LEU A 58 -12.56 -13.07 2.05
C LEU A 58 -13.97 -12.46 2.12
N SER A 59 -14.13 -11.17 1.83
CA SER A 59 -15.45 -10.53 1.78
C SER A 59 -16.38 -11.15 0.72
N LEU A 60 -15.83 -11.54 -0.45
CA LEU A 60 -16.59 -12.22 -1.49
C LEU A 60 -16.99 -13.64 -1.06
N LEU A 61 -16.09 -14.39 -0.43
CA LEU A 61 -16.37 -15.73 0.09
C LEU A 61 -17.41 -15.72 1.21
N GLU A 62 -17.33 -14.74 2.10
CA GLU A 62 -18.31 -14.52 3.17
C GLU A 62 -19.69 -14.21 2.59
N LYS A 63 -19.79 -13.27 1.63
CA LYS A 63 -21.03 -12.98 0.88
C LYS A 63 -21.55 -14.19 0.10
N ALA A 64 -20.67 -15.08 -0.35
CA ALA A 64 -21.05 -16.31 -1.02
C ALA A 64 -21.59 -17.39 -0.07
N GLY A 65 -21.40 -17.26 1.24
CA GLY A 65 -21.90 -18.18 2.26
C GLY A 65 -20.91 -19.27 2.68
N PHE A 66 -19.62 -19.15 2.34
CA PHE A 66 -18.61 -20.06 2.87
C PHE A 66 -18.50 -19.94 4.39
N GLY A 67 -18.10 -21.03 5.05
CA GLY A 67 -17.89 -21.07 6.51
C GLY A 67 -16.42 -20.97 6.91
N GLY A 68 -15.50 -21.41 6.05
CA GLY A 68 -14.06 -21.41 6.33
C GLY A 68 -13.20 -21.31 5.08
N VAL A 69 -11.91 -21.07 5.27
CA VAL A 69 -10.90 -20.85 4.24
C VAL A 69 -9.59 -21.51 4.64
N LEU A 70 -9.11 -22.43 3.81
CA LEU A 70 -7.73 -22.90 3.80
C LEU A 70 -6.95 -22.04 2.81
N LEU A 71 -6.05 -21.21 3.33
CA LEU A 71 -5.26 -20.28 2.53
C LEU A 71 -3.88 -20.85 2.26
N TYR A 72 -3.41 -20.83 1.02
CA TYR A 72 -2.06 -21.27 0.68
C TYR A 72 -1.45 -20.44 -0.45
N ILE A 73 -0.14 -20.56 -0.65
CA ILE A 73 0.55 -20.02 -1.83
C ILE A 73 0.80 -21.17 -2.79
N ASP A 74 0.36 -21.02 -4.03
CA ASP A 74 0.63 -22.01 -5.07
C ASP A 74 2.13 -21.99 -5.42
N PRO A 75 2.83 -23.14 -5.45
CA PRO A 75 4.24 -23.18 -5.85
C PRO A 75 4.52 -22.58 -7.23
N CYS A 76 3.53 -22.55 -8.14
CA CYS A 76 3.67 -21.94 -9.45
C CYS A 76 3.65 -20.40 -9.44
N ASP A 77 3.22 -19.80 -8.33
CA ASP A 77 3.22 -18.34 -8.14
C ASP A 77 4.55 -17.82 -7.59
N LEU A 78 5.42 -18.73 -7.13
CA LEU A 78 6.72 -18.38 -6.59
C LEU A 78 7.80 -18.32 -7.69
N PRO A 79 8.83 -17.48 -7.53
CA PRO A 79 10.02 -17.54 -8.37
C PRO A 79 10.61 -18.96 -8.39
N LYS A 80 11.12 -19.42 -9.53
CA LYS A 80 11.61 -20.81 -9.71
C LYS A 80 12.74 -21.20 -8.74
N THR A 81 13.47 -20.22 -8.21
CA THR A 81 14.57 -20.39 -7.26
C THR A 81 14.10 -20.55 -5.81
N THR A 82 12.84 -20.22 -5.53
CA THR A 82 12.27 -20.16 -4.19
C THR A 82 11.37 -21.37 -3.96
N ASN A 83 11.67 -22.16 -2.93
CA ASN A 83 10.86 -23.32 -2.55
C ASN A 83 10.29 -23.14 -1.14
N LEU A 84 9.02 -22.72 -1.06
CA LEU A 84 8.28 -22.55 0.19
C LEU A 84 7.24 -23.67 0.43
N SER A 85 7.42 -24.82 -0.23
CA SER A 85 6.40 -25.87 -0.27
C SER A 85 6.02 -26.42 1.12
N TYR A 86 6.96 -26.43 2.06
CA TYR A 86 6.76 -26.91 3.43
C TYR A 86 6.49 -25.78 4.42
N ASP A 87 6.56 -24.54 3.96
CA ASP A 87 6.42 -23.39 4.82
C ASP A 87 4.98 -23.00 5.02
N THR A 88 4.77 -22.47 6.21
CA THR A 88 3.50 -21.96 6.67
C THR A 88 3.73 -20.52 7.07
N PHE A 89 2.74 -19.66 6.83
CA PHE A 89 2.86 -18.23 7.01
C PHE A 89 1.76 -17.70 7.93
N MET A 90 1.91 -16.44 8.32
CA MET A 90 0.90 -15.66 9.00
C MET A 90 0.30 -14.64 8.03
N VAL A 91 -0.96 -14.27 8.24
CA VAL A 91 -1.61 -13.16 7.57
C VAL A 91 -2.42 -12.35 8.58
N SER A 92 -2.53 -11.05 8.36
CA SER A 92 -3.45 -10.20 9.12
C SER A 92 -4.79 -10.12 8.40
N LEU A 93 -5.89 -10.36 9.13
CA LEU A 93 -7.25 -10.10 8.63
C LEU A 93 -7.79 -8.74 9.08
N ASN A 94 -6.91 -7.86 9.57
CA ASN A 94 -7.27 -6.54 10.04
C ASN A 94 -7.04 -5.49 8.94
N PRO A 95 -8.08 -4.73 8.54
CA PRO A 95 -7.93 -3.66 7.55
C PRO A 95 -7.08 -2.48 8.04
N GLY A 96 -6.87 -2.32 9.35
CA GLY A 96 -6.06 -1.23 9.90
C GLY A 96 -6.49 -0.84 11.32
N GLY A 97 -5.53 -0.42 12.15
CA GLY A 97 -5.80 0.13 13.49
C GLY A 97 -6.18 -0.93 14.53
N ASP A 98 -6.59 -0.47 15.71
CA ASP A 98 -7.19 -1.29 16.76
C ASP A 98 -8.64 -1.64 16.36
N PRO A 99 -8.97 -2.93 16.16
CA PRO A 99 -10.31 -3.37 15.81
C PRO A 99 -11.43 -2.92 16.77
N SER A 100 -11.08 -2.57 18.01
CA SER A 100 -12.03 -2.14 19.03
C SER A 100 -12.32 -0.64 19.00
N THR A 101 -11.51 0.18 18.32
CA THR A 101 -11.68 1.64 18.24
C THR A 101 -11.63 2.16 16.79
N PRO A 102 -12.47 1.64 15.87
CA PRO A 102 -12.38 2.05 14.47
C PRO A 102 -12.74 3.53 14.29
N GLY A 103 -11.80 4.33 13.77
CA GLY A 103 -12.00 5.73 13.42
C GLY A 103 -11.65 6.74 14.52
N TYR A 104 -11.14 6.29 15.67
CA TYR A 104 -10.72 7.14 16.79
C TYR A 104 -9.67 6.42 17.66
N PRO A 105 -8.73 7.17 18.27
CA PRO A 105 -7.56 6.56 18.87
C PRO A 105 -7.87 5.67 20.09
N SER A 106 -7.10 4.59 20.22
CA SER A 106 -7.10 3.61 21.31
C SER A 106 -6.29 4.11 22.52
N ILE A 107 -6.77 5.18 23.14
CA ILE A 107 -6.21 5.78 24.36
C ILE A 107 -7.01 5.39 25.61
N ASP A 108 -6.46 5.72 26.78
CA ASP A 108 -7.14 5.54 28.05
C ASP A 108 -8.46 6.32 28.06
N GLY A 109 -9.57 5.62 28.35
CA GLY A 109 -10.92 6.21 28.35
C GLY A 109 -11.66 6.11 27.01
N SER A 110 -11.01 5.68 25.92
CA SER A 110 -11.71 5.40 24.66
C SER A 110 -12.74 4.29 24.82
N PHE A 111 -13.92 4.50 24.25
CA PHE A 111 -14.93 3.43 24.14
C PHE A 111 -14.36 2.29 23.30
N ARG A 112 -14.56 1.04 23.72
CA ARG A 112 -14.07 -0.14 22.98
C ARG A 112 -15.23 -1.00 22.55
N GLN A 113 -15.37 -1.18 21.24
CA GLN A 113 -16.35 -2.09 20.67
C GLN A 113 -15.96 -3.53 21.00
N ASN A 114 -16.93 -4.34 21.40
CA ASN A 114 -16.73 -5.77 21.57
C ASN A 114 -16.77 -6.46 20.20
N ARG A 115 -15.65 -6.41 19.48
CA ARG A 115 -15.50 -7.01 18.15
C ARG A 115 -14.51 -8.16 18.23
N SER A 116 -15.00 -9.34 18.61
CA SER A 116 -14.13 -10.51 18.86
C SER A 116 -13.56 -11.11 17.57
N ASN A 117 -14.30 -11.03 16.46
CA ASN A 117 -13.91 -11.55 15.15
C ASN A 117 -14.13 -10.46 14.09
N LEU A 118 -13.17 -10.30 13.16
CA LEU A 118 -13.26 -9.32 12.07
C LEU A 118 -13.96 -9.86 10.82
N THR A 119 -14.06 -11.18 10.71
CA THR A 119 -14.81 -11.92 9.69
C THR A 119 -15.56 -13.08 10.36
N SER A 120 -16.66 -13.53 9.76
CA SER A 120 -17.32 -14.76 10.20
C SER A 120 -16.55 -16.03 9.79
N LEU A 121 -15.68 -15.95 8.79
CA LEU A 121 -14.94 -17.09 8.23
C LEU A 121 -13.85 -17.62 9.17
N LEU A 122 -13.73 -18.95 9.28
CA LEU A 122 -12.52 -19.57 9.84
C LEU A 122 -11.42 -19.55 8.78
N VAL A 123 -10.39 -18.71 8.95
CA VAL A 123 -9.26 -18.66 8.01
C VAL A 123 -8.03 -19.29 8.65
N GLN A 124 -7.40 -20.23 7.94
CA GLN A 124 -6.16 -20.86 8.36
C GLN A 124 -5.16 -20.97 7.19
N PRO A 125 -3.97 -20.36 7.30
CA PRO A 125 -2.89 -20.56 6.35
C PRO A 125 -2.31 -21.97 6.50
N VAL A 126 -2.02 -22.61 5.37
CA VAL A 126 -1.48 -23.97 5.29
C VAL A 126 -0.36 -24.04 4.24
N SER A 127 0.52 -25.03 4.37
CA SER A 127 1.62 -25.23 3.42
C SER A 127 1.12 -25.86 2.12
N ALA A 128 1.76 -25.54 1.01
CA ALA A 128 1.45 -26.16 -0.29
C ALA A 128 1.61 -27.68 -0.24
N SER A 129 2.57 -28.20 0.52
CA SER A 129 2.74 -29.64 0.77
C SER A 129 1.57 -30.29 1.49
N LEU A 130 0.87 -29.59 2.39
CA LEU A 130 -0.35 -30.10 3.01
C LEU A 130 -1.48 -30.18 1.98
N ILE A 131 -1.60 -29.17 1.12
CA ILE A 131 -2.56 -29.13 0.02
C ILE A 131 -2.28 -30.25 -1.00
N ALA A 132 -1.02 -30.47 -1.38
CA ALA A 132 -0.64 -31.56 -2.27
C ALA A 132 -1.02 -32.94 -1.70
N LYS A 133 -0.92 -33.13 -0.37
CA LYS A 133 -1.41 -34.33 0.31
C LYS A 133 -2.93 -34.44 0.31
N LEU A 134 -3.65 -33.33 0.48
CA LEU A 134 -5.11 -33.28 0.42
C LEU A 134 -5.64 -33.65 -0.98
N ILE A 135 -4.92 -33.24 -2.02
CA ILE A 135 -5.24 -33.51 -3.43
C ILE A 135 -4.91 -34.97 -3.83
N SER A 136 -4.06 -35.67 -3.08
CA SER A 136 -3.53 -37.01 -3.44
C SER A 136 -2.66 -37.02 -4.70
N SER A 137 -1.87 -35.97 -4.94
CA SER A 137 -0.91 -35.92 -6.06
C SER A 137 0.43 -36.58 -5.70
N PRO A 138 0.83 -37.70 -6.34
CA PRO A 138 2.13 -38.32 -6.11
C PRO A 138 3.19 -37.63 -6.96
N LYS A 139 3.82 -36.58 -6.40
CA LYS A 139 4.91 -35.79 -7.01
C LYS A 139 4.52 -35.12 -8.34
N ALA A 140 4.64 -33.80 -8.41
CA ALA A 140 4.67 -33.10 -9.70
C ALA A 140 5.80 -33.71 -10.56
N THR A 141 5.46 -34.62 -11.46
CA THR A 141 6.35 -35.07 -12.52
C THR A 141 6.56 -33.88 -13.42
N THR A 142 7.75 -33.29 -13.36
CA THR A 142 8.26 -32.35 -14.36
C THR A 142 8.38 -33.07 -15.69
N THR A 143 7.25 -33.22 -16.39
CA THR A 143 7.22 -33.47 -17.83
C THR A 143 6.92 -32.14 -18.48
N ASN A 144 7.98 -31.56 -19.07
CA ASN A 144 8.09 -30.22 -19.65
C ASN A 144 8.19 -29.08 -18.62
N ASN A 145 8.96 -28.04 -18.95
CA ASN A 145 9.33 -26.89 -18.10
C ASN A 145 8.15 -26.03 -17.57
N ALA A 146 6.91 -26.52 -17.61
CA ALA A 146 5.72 -25.83 -17.13
C ALA A 146 5.36 -26.32 -15.71
N CYS A 147 5.25 -25.39 -14.77
CA CYS A 147 4.74 -25.67 -13.43
C CYS A 147 3.24 -26.01 -13.51
N THR A 148 2.80 -27.05 -12.80
CA THR A 148 1.38 -27.42 -12.72
C THR A 148 0.79 -26.89 -11.41
N PRO A 149 -0.18 -25.96 -11.46
CA PRO A 149 -0.82 -25.43 -10.26
C PRO A 149 -1.47 -26.54 -9.43
N LEU A 150 -1.52 -26.32 -8.11
CA LEU A 150 -2.27 -27.21 -7.23
C LEU A 150 -3.76 -26.92 -7.41
N GLU A 151 -4.52 -27.95 -7.82
CA GLU A 151 -5.96 -27.87 -8.04
C GLU A 151 -6.64 -29.11 -7.44
N LEU A 152 -7.68 -28.91 -6.65
CA LEU A 152 -8.49 -30.00 -6.10
C LEU A 152 -9.58 -30.38 -7.11
N PRO A 153 -9.64 -31.66 -7.56
CA PRO A 153 -10.64 -32.11 -8.52
C PRO A 153 -12.08 -31.94 -8.00
N ASN A 154 -12.96 -31.34 -8.81
CA ASN A 154 -14.34 -31.05 -8.43
C ASN A 154 -15.22 -32.30 -8.18
N ASN A 155 -14.81 -33.44 -8.72
CA ASN A 155 -15.52 -34.72 -8.69
C ASN A 155 -15.25 -35.55 -7.43
N GLU A 156 -14.33 -35.14 -6.56
CA GLU A 156 -14.03 -35.84 -5.31
C GLU A 156 -14.42 -35.00 -4.09
N GLU A 157 -15.12 -35.61 -3.13
CA GLU A 157 -15.44 -34.96 -1.87
C GLU A 157 -14.26 -35.12 -0.89
N ARG A 158 -13.76 -34.00 -0.37
CA ARG A 158 -12.73 -33.98 0.68
C ARG A 158 -13.29 -33.26 1.90
N ILE A 159 -13.47 -33.98 2.99
CA ILE A 159 -13.97 -33.40 4.25
C ILE A 159 -12.78 -33.09 5.16
N VAL A 160 -12.68 -31.83 5.60
CA VAL A 160 -11.66 -31.36 6.54
C VAL A 160 -12.35 -30.89 7.82
N ASN A 161 -11.72 -31.17 8.96
CA ASN A 161 -12.10 -30.57 10.24
C ASN A 161 -11.16 -29.42 10.59
N MET A 162 -11.69 -28.21 10.70
CA MET A 162 -10.96 -27.00 11.07
C MET A 162 -11.36 -26.57 12.48
N GLN A 163 -10.39 -26.54 13.39
CA GLN A 163 -10.60 -26.09 14.76
C GLN A 163 -9.63 -24.94 15.09
N ILE A 164 -10.15 -23.72 15.23
CA ILE A 164 -9.35 -22.52 15.54
C ILE A 164 -9.68 -22.04 16.96
N GLN A 165 -8.67 -22.03 17.82
CA GLN A 165 -8.80 -21.69 19.26
C GLN A 165 -7.94 -20.47 19.65
N THR A 166 -7.75 -19.52 18.73
CA THR A 166 -6.95 -18.31 19.00
C THR A 166 -7.60 -17.45 20.09
N VAL A 167 -6.79 -16.79 20.92
CA VAL A 167 -7.27 -15.90 21.99
C VAL A 167 -6.83 -14.47 21.69
N THR A 168 -7.81 -13.58 21.58
CA THR A 168 -7.62 -12.15 21.41
C THR A 168 -7.34 -11.52 22.77
N LYS A 169 -6.30 -10.70 22.86
CA LYS A 169 -5.90 -10.02 24.10
C LYS A 169 -5.50 -8.59 23.79
N PHE A 170 -5.90 -7.67 24.66
CA PHE A 170 -5.37 -6.31 24.63
C PHE A 170 -3.89 -6.33 25.01
N LYS A 171 -3.09 -5.58 24.26
CA LYS A 171 -1.66 -5.43 24.44
C LYS A 171 -1.27 -3.98 24.18
N THR A 172 -0.34 -3.47 24.96
CA THR A 172 0.27 -2.17 24.71
C THR A 172 1.12 -2.25 23.45
N VAL A 173 0.86 -1.32 22.52
CA VAL A 173 1.70 -1.04 21.36
C VAL A 173 2.42 0.27 21.62
N THR A 174 3.72 0.31 21.38
CA THR A 174 4.53 1.51 21.57
C THR A 174 4.92 2.07 20.21
N ASN A 175 4.81 3.38 20.05
CA ASN A 175 5.42 4.12 18.95
C ASN A 175 6.56 4.97 19.51
N VAL A 176 7.63 5.15 18.73
CA VAL A 176 8.70 6.11 19.06
C VAL A 176 8.67 7.21 18.01
N VAL A 177 8.39 8.44 18.44
CA VAL A 177 8.30 9.61 17.57
C VAL A 177 9.29 10.66 18.03
N GLY A 178 10.16 11.08 17.15
CA GLY A 178 11.11 12.19 17.37
C GLY A 178 11.06 13.15 16.20
N TYR A 179 11.38 14.43 16.42
CA TYR A 179 11.32 15.42 15.35
C TYR A 179 12.53 16.36 15.34
N LEU A 180 12.87 16.83 14.14
CA LEU A 180 13.81 17.92 13.89
C LEU A 180 13.00 19.12 13.42
N LYS A 181 12.79 20.09 14.32
CA LYS A 181 11.99 21.30 14.05
C LYS A 181 12.60 22.13 12.91
N GLY A 182 11.75 22.54 11.97
CA GLY A 182 12.11 23.44 10.87
C GLY A 182 12.27 24.90 11.32
N LEU A 183 12.97 25.71 10.52
CA LEU A 183 13.17 27.14 10.76
C LEU A 183 12.04 27.99 10.19
N THR A 184 11.83 27.88 8.88
CA THR A 184 10.97 28.79 8.10
C THR A 184 9.50 28.36 8.13
N SER A 185 9.22 27.07 8.06
CA SER A 185 7.88 26.49 8.10
C SER A 185 7.83 25.34 9.12
N PRO A 186 7.97 25.63 10.43
CA PRO A 186 7.99 24.62 11.47
C PRO A 186 6.69 23.82 11.58
N ASP A 187 5.60 24.33 11.01
CA ASP A 187 4.26 23.75 10.95
C ASP A 187 4.01 22.88 9.71
N ARG A 188 5.02 22.68 8.86
CA ARG A 188 4.97 21.73 7.73
C ARG A 188 5.83 20.52 8.05
N TYR A 189 5.27 19.32 7.92
CA TYR A 189 5.85 18.07 8.41
C TYR A 189 6.15 17.10 7.29
N ILE A 190 7.37 16.57 7.29
CA ILE A 190 7.73 15.40 6.48
C ILE A 190 7.80 14.23 7.44
N LEU A 191 6.92 13.26 7.26
CA LEU A 191 6.91 12.05 8.06
C LEU A 191 7.89 11.05 7.46
N VAL A 192 8.75 10.45 8.29
CA VAL A 192 9.68 9.39 7.90
C VAL A 192 9.36 8.18 8.75
N GLY A 193 8.68 7.21 8.15
CA GLY A 193 8.15 6.06 8.86
C GLY A 193 9.01 4.81 8.71
N SER A 194 9.21 4.14 9.83
CA SER A 194 9.84 2.82 9.92
C SER A 194 9.01 1.93 10.84
N ARG A 195 9.22 0.62 10.77
CA ARG A 195 8.67 -0.34 11.74
C ARG A 195 9.75 -0.85 12.69
N HIS A 196 9.39 -1.10 13.94
CA HIS A 196 10.27 -1.80 14.89
C HIS A 196 9.66 -3.11 15.39
N HIS A 197 10.48 -3.88 16.08
CA HIS A 197 10.08 -5.14 16.69
C HIS A 197 8.99 -4.91 17.75
N THR A 198 7.85 -5.59 17.62
CA THR A 198 6.95 -5.74 18.77
C THR A 198 7.39 -6.96 19.56
N ALA A 199 7.34 -6.92 20.90
CA ALA A 199 7.86 -7.96 21.81
C ALA A 199 7.29 -9.38 21.61
N TYR A 200 6.30 -9.55 20.72
CA TYR A 200 5.69 -10.83 20.34
C TYR A 200 5.72 -11.07 18.82
N SER A 201 6.41 -10.21 18.07
CA SER A 201 6.68 -10.43 16.66
C SER A 201 7.80 -11.45 16.50
N TYR A 202 7.69 -12.20 15.42
CA TYR A 202 8.60 -13.27 15.03
C TYR A 202 10.07 -12.79 14.96
N ASN A 203 11.03 -13.71 15.16
CA ASN A 203 12.49 -13.52 15.14
C ASN A 203 13.07 -12.97 13.81
N GLY A 204 12.24 -12.47 12.91
CA GLY A 204 12.71 -11.95 11.65
C GLY A 204 13.41 -10.62 11.73
N GLN A 205 14.50 -10.48 10.99
CA GLN A 205 15.34 -9.27 10.97
C GLN A 205 14.82 -8.17 10.03
N GLU A 206 13.72 -8.39 9.31
CA GLU A 206 13.24 -7.41 8.32
C GLU A 206 12.89 -6.04 8.95
N TRP A 207 12.35 -6.02 10.18
CA TRP A 207 12.12 -4.76 10.92
C TRP A 207 13.46 -4.08 11.27
N ALA A 208 14.52 -4.86 11.47
CA ALA A 208 15.84 -4.35 11.80
C ALA A 208 16.45 -3.61 10.61
N SER A 209 16.17 -4.05 9.38
CA SER A 209 16.56 -3.33 8.16
C SER A 209 15.95 -1.92 8.10
N SER A 210 14.64 -1.78 8.31
CA SER A 210 13.96 -0.48 8.42
C SER A 210 14.54 0.40 9.53
N THR A 211 14.75 -0.19 10.71
CA THR A 211 15.30 0.52 11.88
C THR A 211 16.76 0.94 11.67
N ALA A 212 17.57 0.13 10.99
CA ALA A 212 18.95 0.44 10.66
C ALA A 212 19.04 1.66 9.74
N ILE A 213 18.21 1.72 8.69
CA ILE A 213 18.19 2.86 7.76
C ILE A 213 17.79 4.16 8.47
N ILE A 214 16.68 4.17 9.21
CA ILE A 214 16.21 5.40 9.87
C ILE A 214 17.23 5.91 10.90
N THR A 215 17.85 5.01 11.67
CA THR A 215 18.85 5.38 12.69
C THR A 215 20.17 5.84 12.07
N ALA A 216 20.62 5.20 10.99
CA ALA A 216 21.78 5.63 10.23
C ALA A 216 21.58 7.03 9.61
N PHE A 217 20.41 7.27 9.01
CA PHE A 217 20.05 8.57 8.47
C PHE A 217 20.01 9.66 9.55
N ILE A 218 19.34 9.41 10.68
CA ILE A 218 19.31 10.34 11.82
C ILE A 218 20.74 10.64 12.30
N ARG A 219 21.59 9.61 12.46
CA ARG A 219 22.98 9.79 12.89
C ARG A 219 23.77 10.68 11.93
N ALA A 220 23.63 10.47 10.62
CA ALA A 220 24.29 11.29 9.61
C ALA A 220 23.76 12.74 9.61
N LEU A 221 22.44 12.92 9.67
CA LEU A 221 21.78 14.22 9.72
C LEU A 221 22.21 15.03 10.94
N MET A 222 22.34 14.36 12.10
CA MET A 222 22.74 15.00 13.35
C MET A 222 24.15 15.58 13.31
N LEU A 223 25.04 15.10 12.44
CA LEU A 223 26.35 15.71 12.24
C LEU A 223 26.25 17.13 11.67
N ARG A 224 25.30 17.37 10.75
CA ARG A 224 25.00 18.71 10.21
C ARG A 224 24.29 19.57 11.23
N VAL A 225 23.32 19.01 11.95
CA VAL A 225 22.57 19.72 12.99
C VAL A 225 23.49 20.23 14.10
N LYS A 226 24.46 19.43 14.54
CA LYS A 226 25.47 19.84 15.53
C LYS A 226 26.37 20.98 15.06
N ARG A 227 26.45 21.21 13.74
CA ARG A 227 27.16 22.35 13.13
C ARG A 227 26.25 23.56 12.88
N GLY A 228 25.03 23.56 13.42
CA GLY A 228 24.10 24.69 13.34
C GLY A 228 23.10 24.63 12.19
N TRP A 229 23.14 23.61 11.33
CA TRP A 229 22.17 23.46 10.25
C TRP A 229 20.79 23.03 10.79
N ARG A 230 19.73 23.55 10.17
CA ARG A 230 18.34 23.15 10.41
C ARG A 230 17.58 23.14 9.07
N PRO A 231 16.59 22.27 8.90
CA PRO A 231 15.74 22.28 7.72
C PRO A 231 14.73 23.45 7.74
N ASP A 232 14.14 23.78 6.61
CA ASP A 232 13.06 24.77 6.55
C ASP A 232 11.73 24.21 7.06
N ARG A 233 11.41 22.97 6.69
CA ARG A 233 10.24 22.22 7.18
C ARG A 233 10.66 21.25 8.28
N THR A 234 9.73 20.91 9.17
CA THR A 234 9.99 19.96 10.26
C THR A 234 10.03 18.53 9.70
N ILE A 235 11.04 17.75 10.11
CA ILE A 235 11.13 16.32 9.80
C ILE A 235 10.71 15.54 11.04
N VAL A 236 9.74 14.62 10.91
CA VAL A 236 9.23 13.79 12.00
C VAL A 236 9.60 12.34 11.71
N PHE A 237 10.41 11.74 12.57
CA PHE A 237 10.83 10.35 12.49
C PHE A 237 9.91 9.50 13.34
N CYS A 238 9.28 8.51 12.72
CA CYS A 238 8.33 7.62 13.36
C CYS A 238 8.82 6.18 13.27
N SER A 239 8.85 5.51 14.42
CA SER A 239 9.03 4.08 14.52
C SER A 239 7.75 3.45 15.04
N TRP A 240 7.01 2.81 14.14
CA TRP A 240 5.69 2.25 14.36
C TRP A 240 5.77 0.85 14.98
N GLY A 241 4.94 0.64 16.00
CA GLY A 241 4.67 -0.69 16.56
C GLY A 241 3.39 -1.29 15.94
N GLY A 242 3.26 -2.61 16.02
CA GLY A 242 2.01 -3.30 15.67
C GLY A 242 1.73 -3.48 14.18
N THR A 243 2.69 -3.20 13.29
CA THR A 243 2.57 -3.33 11.83
C THR A 243 1.98 -4.66 11.38
N ALA A 244 2.51 -5.78 11.87
CA ALA A 244 2.07 -7.13 11.50
C ALA A 244 0.62 -7.45 11.92
N PHE A 245 0.02 -6.66 12.82
CA PHE A 245 -1.33 -6.85 13.33
C PHE A 245 -2.36 -5.92 12.66
N GLY A 246 -2.01 -5.32 11.52
CA GLY A 246 -2.83 -4.36 10.79
C GLY A 246 -2.42 -2.91 11.09
N ASN A 247 -1.13 -2.60 11.03
CA ASN A 247 -0.64 -1.22 11.11
C ASN A 247 -1.12 -0.42 12.34
N ILE A 248 -1.30 -1.11 13.48
CA ILE A 248 -1.95 -0.52 14.68
C ILE A 248 -1.28 0.80 15.07
N GLY A 249 0.04 0.83 15.21
CA GLY A 249 0.75 2.02 15.67
C GLY A 249 0.57 3.24 14.77
N SER A 250 0.66 3.10 13.45
CA SER A 250 0.51 4.23 12.54
C SER A 250 -0.94 4.69 12.42
N TYR A 251 -1.90 3.76 12.46
CA TYR A 251 -3.33 4.07 12.48
C TYR A 251 -3.75 4.82 13.74
N GLU A 252 -3.46 4.29 14.93
CA GLU A 252 -3.89 4.93 16.19
C GLU A 252 -3.28 6.32 16.35
N TRP A 253 -2.02 6.49 15.95
CA TRP A 253 -1.37 7.80 15.96
C TRP A 253 -1.97 8.74 14.90
N GLY A 254 -2.28 8.21 13.72
CA GLY A 254 -2.95 8.93 12.66
C GLY A 254 -4.34 9.44 13.07
N GLU A 255 -5.10 8.62 13.81
CA GLU A 255 -6.43 8.96 14.30
C GLU A 255 -6.39 10.01 15.41
N ASP A 256 -5.45 9.89 16.35
CA ASP A 256 -5.26 10.86 17.45
C ASP A 256 -4.94 12.25 16.91
N PHE A 257 -4.02 12.33 15.95
CA PHE A 257 -3.54 13.59 15.39
C PHE A 257 -4.21 13.98 14.05
N LYS A 258 -5.30 13.32 13.65
CA LYS A 258 -5.92 13.43 12.31
C LYS A 258 -6.00 14.86 11.80
N LYS A 259 -6.56 15.77 12.60
CA LYS A 259 -6.75 17.18 12.21
C LYS A 259 -5.44 17.94 11.99
N VAL A 260 -4.43 17.65 12.81
CA VAL A 260 -3.10 18.27 12.71
C VAL A 260 -2.38 17.70 11.51
N LEU A 261 -2.37 16.38 11.36
CA LEU A 261 -1.68 15.70 10.26
C LEU A 261 -2.26 16.08 8.92
N GLN A 262 -3.59 16.09 8.80
CA GLN A 262 -4.28 16.50 7.57
C GLN A 262 -3.93 17.93 7.16
N ARG A 263 -3.61 18.84 8.07
CA ARG A 263 -3.28 20.25 7.72
C ARG A 263 -1.80 20.49 7.50
N ASN A 264 -0.93 19.72 8.13
CA ASN A 264 0.48 20.06 8.29
C ASN A 264 1.42 19.10 7.58
N VAL A 265 1.02 17.86 7.28
CA VAL A 265 1.91 16.89 6.64
C VAL A 265 1.98 17.16 5.15
N VAL A 266 3.21 17.31 4.63
CA VAL A 266 3.46 17.51 3.19
C VAL A 266 3.73 16.21 2.45
N ALA A 267 4.43 15.27 3.08
CA ALA A 267 4.75 13.98 2.49
C ALA A 267 5.07 12.95 3.56
N TYR A 268 4.94 11.68 3.19
CA TYR A 268 5.39 10.53 3.95
C TYR A 268 6.49 9.78 3.19
N VAL A 269 7.61 9.49 3.85
CA VAL A 269 8.69 8.66 3.31
C VAL A 269 8.67 7.33 4.05
N SER A 270 8.26 6.28 3.35
CA SER A 270 8.19 4.92 3.90
C SER A 270 9.55 4.25 3.80
N LEU A 271 10.05 3.77 4.94
CA LEU A 271 11.22 2.89 5.05
C LEU A 271 10.80 1.45 5.34
N HIS A 272 9.57 1.06 4.98
CA HIS A 272 9.04 -0.26 5.26
C HIS A 272 9.67 -1.34 4.36
N SER A 273 10.34 -2.31 4.99
CA SER A 273 10.94 -3.48 4.32
C SER A 273 11.79 -3.08 3.10
N PRO A 274 12.87 -2.31 3.29
CA PRO A 274 13.62 -1.67 2.21
C PRO A 274 14.48 -2.67 1.41
N ILE A 275 14.84 -3.81 1.99
CA ILE A 275 15.56 -4.89 1.30
C ILE A 275 14.69 -6.15 1.29
N ARG A 276 14.15 -6.48 0.11
CA ARG A 276 13.34 -7.68 -0.15
C ARG A 276 14.00 -8.64 -1.14
N GLY A 277 14.98 -8.15 -1.87
CA GLY A 277 15.83 -8.88 -2.80
C GLY A 277 17.12 -8.10 -3.05
N ASN A 278 17.96 -8.56 -3.97
CA ASN A 278 19.25 -7.94 -4.28
C ASN A 278 19.42 -7.59 -5.77
N SER A 279 18.37 -7.72 -6.57
CA SER A 279 18.47 -7.61 -8.03
C SER A 279 18.25 -6.21 -8.57
N SER A 280 17.17 -5.53 -8.18
CA SER A 280 16.76 -4.25 -8.79
C SER A 280 16.17 -3.28 -7.78
N LEU A 281 16.43 -1.98 -8.01
CA LEU A 281 15.79 -0.91 -7.25
C LEU A 281 14.36 -0.72 -7.77
N TYR A 282 13.40 -0.94 -6.88
CA TYR A 282 12.00 -0.68 -7.11
C TYR A 282 11.57 0.57 -6.34
N SER A 283 10.99 1.53 -7.07
CA SER A 283 10.54 2.80 -6.51
C SER A 283 9.04 2.93 -6.65
N VAL A 284 8.37 3.20 -5.55
CA VAL A 284 6.94 3.51 -5.51
C VAL A 284 6.76 4.92 -5.01
N ALA A 285 6.01 5.74 -5.73
CA ALA A 285 5.73 7.11 -5.36
C ALA A 285 4.31 7.50 -5.77
N SER A 286 3.69 8.43 -5.06
CA SER A 286 2.48 9.08 -5.55
C SER A 286 2.77 9.84 -6.84
N PRO A 287 1.78 10.04 -7.73
CA PRO A 287 1.99 10.76 -8.99
C PRO A 287 2.66 12.12 -8.81
N SER A 288 2.28 12.87 -7.77
CA SER A 288 2.90 14.18 -7.48
C SER A 288 4.40 14.15 -7.20
N LEU A 289 4.93 13.00 -6.77
CA LEU A 289 6.32 12.78 -6.38
C LEU A 289 7.12 11.99 -7.44
N GLN A 290 6.47 11.49 -8.49
CA GLN A 290 7.12 10.61 -9.47
C GLN A 290 8.33 11.28 -10.12
N GLN A 291 8.20 12.54 -10.57
CA GLN A 291 9.32 13.27 -11.16
C GLN A 291 10.51 13.39 -10.20
N LEU A 292 10.27 13.82 -8.96
CA LEU A 292 11.32 13.94 -7.94
C LEU A 292 12.07 12.61 -7.75
N VAL A 293 11.31 11.51 -7.69
CA VAL A 293 11.87 10.17 -7.48
C VAL A 293 12.65 9.69 -8.71
N ALA A 294 12.14 9.92 -9.92
CA ALA A 294 12.83 9.59 -11.16
C ALA A 294 14.16 10.35 -11.30
N GLU A 295 14.18 11.64 -10.95
CA GLU A 295 15.40 12.45 -10.93
C GLU A 295 16.43 11.91 -9.93
N LYS A 296 16.00 11.50 -8.73
CA LYS A 296 16.90 10.95 -7.71
C LYS A 296 17.40 9.55 -8.00
N ASN A 297 16.59 8.71 -8.64
CA ASN A 297 17.03 7.38 -9.05
C ASN A 297 18.23 7.45 -10.02
N ASN A 298 18.31 8.52 -10.82
CA ASN A 298 19.42 8.76 -11.74
C ASN A 298 20.71 9.29 -11.07
N PHE A 299 20.71 9.56 -9.76
CA PHE A 299 21.86 10.13 -9.04
C PHE A 299 23.09 9.21 -9.02
N ASN A 300 22.91 7.89 -9.02
CA ASN A 300 24.02 6.92 -9.10
C ASN A 300 24.49 6.64 -10.54
N CYS A 301 23.93 7.34 -11.51
CA CYS A 301 24.10 7.07 -12.92
C CYS A 301 25.10 8.05 -13.55
N SER A 302 26.40 7.87 -13.28
CA SER A 302 27.45 8.78 -13.76
C SER A 302 27.74 8.71 -15.27
N ARG A 303 27.01 7.89 -16.06
CA ARG A 303 27.20 7.75 -17.51
C ARG A 303 25.86 7.94 -18.25
N ARG A 304 25.72 9.07 -18.94
CA ARG A 304 24.55 9.56 -19.71
C ARG A 304 23.96 8.61 -20.78
N GLY A 305 24.44 7.37 -20.93
CA GLY A 305 24.03 6.45 -22.01
C GLY A 305 23.56 5.06 -21.59
N GLN A 306 23.54 4.72 -20.29
CA GLN A 306 23.17 3.38 -19.79
C GLN A 306 22.32 3.43 -18.52
N CYS A 307 21.54 4.49 -18.32
CA CYS A 307 20.56 4.48 -17.23
C CYS A 307 19.35 3.67 -17.71
N PRO A 308 19.05 2.52 -17.10
CA PRO A 308 17.79 1.84 -17.38
C PRO A 308 16.64 2.80 -17.09
N GLU A 309 15.57 2.77 -17.89
CA GLU A 309 14.37 3.53 -17.60
C GLU A 309 13.95 3.28 -16.15
N THR A 310 13.99 4.34 -15.33
CA THR A 310 13.61 4.26 -13.93
C THR A 310 12.10 4.27 -13.87
N ASN A 311 11.50 3.08 -13.91
CA ASN A 311 10.06 2.92 -13.73
C ASN A 311 9.71 3.21 -12.26
N VAL A 312 9.25 4.44 -12.01
CA VAL A 312 8.59 4.80 -10.76
C VAL A 312 7.12 4.42 -10.93
N SER A 313 6.61 3.63 -10.00
CA SER A 313 5.22 3.16 -10.06
C SER A 313 4.36 3.82 -8.99
N SER A 314 3.06 3.97 -9.25
CA SER A 314 2.07 4.41 -8.26
C SER A 314 1.17 3.24 -7.88
N VAL A 315 1.76 2.23 -7.25
CA VAL A 315 1.03 1.04 -6.79
C VAL A 315 0.73 1.11 -5.30
N GLN A 316 -0.34 0.45 -4.90
CA GLN A 316 -0.71 0.26 -3.51
C GLN A 316 0.43 -0.42 -2.72
N MET A 317 0.74 0.12 -1.55
CA MET A 317 1.83 -0.33 -0.67
C MET A 317 1.27 -0.81 0.65
N GLN A 318 1.18 -2.11 0.91
CA GLN A 318 0.75 -2.56 2.23
C GLN A 318 1.85 -2.36 3.27
N ASP A 319 1.92 -1.15 3.82
CA ASP A 319 2.88 -0.75 4.83
C ASP A 319 2.26 0.24 5.83
N ASP A 320 3.09 0.78 6.73
CA ASP A 320 2.65 1.71 7.77
C ASP A 320 2.18 3.07 7.22
N ALA A 321 2.38 3.37 5.92
CA ALA A 321 1.90 4.58 5.25
C ALA A 321 0.40 4.52 4.91
N ASP A 322 -0.21 3.34 4.97
CA ASP A 322 -1.58 3.05 4.54
C ASP A 322 -2.61 4.04 5.10
N TYR A 323 -2.57 4.36 6.41
CA TYR A 323 -3.46 5.37 7.00
C TYR A 323 -3.30 6.76 6.34
N PHE A 324 -2.06 7.18 6.14
CA PHE A 324 -1.73 8.51 5.61
C PHE A 324 -2.18 8.64 4.15
N ILE A 325 -2.07 7.58 3.37
CA ILE A 325 -2.56 7.53 2.00
C ILE A 325 -4.09 7.48 1.97
N ASN A 326 -4.70 6.51 2.65
CA ASN A 326 -6.13 6.18 2.49
C ASN A 326 -7.09 7.03 3.30
N HIS A 327 -6.62 7.66 4.38
CA HIS A 327 -7.48 8.48 5.24
C HIS A 327 -7.15 9.97 5.15
N LEU A 328 -5.90 10.32 4.81
CA LEU A 328 -5.43 11.71 4.80
C LEU A 328 -5.02 12.23 3.41
N GLY A 329 -4.80 11.35 2.42
CA GLY A 329 -4.41 11.74 1.07
C GLY A 329 -3.02 12.35 1.01
N ILE A 330 -2.10 11.85 1.84
CA ILE A 330 -0.73 12.35 1.94
C ILE A 330 0.15 11.70 0.86
N PRO A 331 0.82 12.49 0.01
CA PRO A 331 1.80 11.98 -0.95
C PRO A 331 2.89 11.17 -0.25
N THR A 332 3.20 10.00 -0.79
CA THR A 332 4.07 9.00 -0.20
C THR A 332 5.10 8.48 -1.20
N VAL A 333 6.31 8.19 -0.70
CA VAL A 333 7.38 7.55 -1.47
C VAL A 333 7.99 6.39 -0.68
N ARG A 334 8.40 5.34 -1.40
CA ARG A 334 9.12 4.17 -0.89
C ARG A 334 10.17 3.72 -1.90
N PHE A 335 11.35 3.43 -1.39
CA PHE A 335 12.41 2.76 -2.15
C PHE A 335 12.65 1.38 -1.56
N SER A 336 12.79 0.37 -2.41
CA SER A 336 13.21 -0.96 -1.98
C SER A 336 14.03 -1.68 -3.02
N TYR A 337 14.95 -2.55 -2.59
CA TYR A 337 15.52 -3.56 -3.47
C TYR A 337 14.63 -4.80 -3.49
N GLU A 338 14.29 -5.27 -4.68
CA GLU A 338 13.47 -6.47 -4.91
C GLU A 338 14.17 -7.40 -5.91
N ASP A 339 13.80 -8.68 -5.89
CA ASP A 339 14.28 -9.63 -6.90
C ASP A 339 13.45 -9.50 -8.17
N SER A 340 14.11 -9.38 -9.32
CA SER A 340 13.43 -9.10 -10.61
C SER A 340 12.40 -10.17 -10.98
N GLN A 341 12.52 -11.40 -10.45
CA GLN A 341 11.58 -12.50 -10.66
C GLN A 341 10.31 -12.41 -9.80
N LEU A 342 10.33 -11.68 -8.68
CA LEU A 342 9.13 -11.43 -7.87
C LEU A 342 8.16 -10.48 -8.58
N SER A 343 8.67 -9.64 -9.49
CA SER A 343 7.86 -8.73 -10.31
C SER A 343 7.02 -9.46 -11.38
N GLU A 344 7.38 -10.71 -11.74
CA GLU A 344 6.61 -11.53 -12.69
C GLU A 344 5.47 -12.32 -12.02
N GLY A 345 5.61 -12.66 -10.73
CA GLY A 345 4.62 -13.39 -9.94
C GLY A 345 3.29 -12.65 -9.75
N PRO A 346 2.26 -13.29 -9.15
CA PRO A 346 1.02 -12.59 -8.84
C PRO A 346 1.24 -11.54 -7.74
N SER A 347 0.52 -10.44 -7.87
CA SER A 347 0.45 -9.34 -6.90
C SER A 347 -0.05 -9.83 -5.53
N PHE A 348 0.19 -9.08 -4.45
CA PHE A 348 -0.30 -9.38 -3.08
C PHE A 348 0.25 -10.65 -2.40
N LEU A 349 1.28 -11.33 -2.93
CA LEU A 349 1.96 -12.39 -2.18
C LEU A 349 2.67 -11.88 -0.91
N PHE A 350 3.04 -10.60 -0.88
CA PHE A 350 3.67 -9.95 0.27
C PHE A 350 2.78 -9.90 1.53
N GLU A 351 1.47 -10.17 1.40
CA GLU A 351 0.55 -10.30 2.54
C GLU A 351 0.89 -11.49 3.44
N ALA A 352 1.64 -12.48 2.92
CA ALA A 352 2.15 -13.60 3.69
C ALA A 352 3.43 -13.23 4.45
N LEU A 353 3.36 -13.34 5.77
CA LEU A 353 4.50 -13.14 6.67
C LEU A 353 5.09 -14.51 7.04
N PHE A 354 6.35 -14.79 6.68
CA PHE A 354 6.97 -16.10 6.86
C PHE A 354 7.84 -16.22 8.12
N PRO A 355 7.43 -16.99 9.15
CA PRO A 355 8.15 -17.08 10.42
C PRO A 355 9.30 -18.11 10.47
N LYS A 356 9.73 -18.66 9.35
CA LYS A 356 10.86 -19.62 9.30
C LYS A 356 11.89 -19.27 8.24
N HIS A 357 11.43 -18.68 7.15
CA HIS A 357 12.27 -18.15 6.08
C HIS A 357 12.37 -16.64 6.19
N THR A 358 13.00 -16.15 7.25
CA THR A 358 13.52 -14.79 7.15
C THR A 358 14.66 -14.75 6.18
N THR A 359 14.50 -13.87 5.21
CA THR A 359 15.58 -13.23 4.51
C THR A 359 16.69 -12.89 5.50
N LYS A 360 17.79 -13.63 5.42
CA LYS A 360 19.00 -13.31 6.16
C LYS A 360 19.59 -12.09 5.48
N ILE A 361 19.47 -10.95 6.14
CA ILE A 361 19.89 -9.68 5.59
C ILE A 361 21.38 -9.72 5.25
N GLU A 362 22.17 -10.44 6.04
CA GLU A 362 23.60 -10.62 5.85
C GLU A 362 23.94 -11.50 4.62
N GLU A 363 23.01 -12.31 4.12
CA GLU A 363 23.19 -13.05 2.86
C GLU A 363 22.78 -12.21 1.64
N LEU A 364 21.72 -11.40 1.76
CA LEU A 364 21.27 -10.51 0.67
C LEU A 364 22.16 -9.27 0.48
N ASP A 365 22.62 -8.69 1.58
CA ASP A 365 23.43 -7.47 1.59
C ASP A 365 24.60 -7.60 2.58
N PRO A 366 25.60 -8.46 2.31
CA PRO A 366 26.69 -8.75 3.25
C PRO A 366 27.50 -7.54 3.68
N PHE A 367 27.56 -6.51 2.81
CA PHE A 367 28.32 -5.28 3.02
C PHE A 367 27.43 -4.07 3.35
N PHE A 368 26.12 -4.25 3.47
CA PHE A 368 25.14 -3.19 3.71
C PHE A 368 25.12 -2.07 2.63
N ASN A 369 25.57 -2.38 1.40
CA ASN A 369 25.62 -1.43 0.29
C ASN A 369 24.22 -1.08 -0.22
N LEU A 370 23.28 -2.05 -0.19
CA LEU A 370 21.90 -1.80 -0.59
C LEU A 370 21.21 -0.92 0.45
N HIS A 371 21.41 -1.20 1.74
CA HIS A 371 20.92 -0.35 2.82
C HIS A 371 21.47 1.07 2.73
N GLU A 372 22.78 1.22 2.47
CA GLU A 372 23.40 2.52 2.28
C GLU A 372 22.76 3.28 1.10
N THR A 373 22.50 2.60 -0.02
CA THR A 373 21.88 3.19 -1.20
C THR A 373 20.47 3.69 -0.91
N ILE A 374 19.62 2.88 -0.28
CA ILE A 374 18.27 3.29 0.14
C ILE A 374 18.34 4.45 1.14
N THR A 375 19.28 4.41 2.10
CA THR A 375 19.48 5.49 3.07
C THR A 375 19.81 6.82 2.38
N LYS A 376 20.68 6.80 1.36
CA LYS A 376 21.05 7.98 0.56
C LYS A 376 19.86 8.48 -0.26
N LEU A 377 19.16 7.60 -1.00
CA LEU A 377 18.02 7.97 -1.84
C LEU A 377 16.87 8.58 -1.01
N SER A 378 16.44 7.88 0.05
CA SER A 378 15.43 8.40 0.97
C SER A 378 15.89 9.71 1.60
N GLY A 379 17.16 9.81 2.00
CA GLY A 379 17.72 11.02 2.59
C GLY A 379 17.71 12.23 1.65
N GLU A 380 18.05 12.03 0.36
CA GLU A 380 17.98 13.07 -0.66
C GLU A 380 16.55 13.57 -0.88
N VAL A 381 15.57 12.66 -0.97
CA VAL A 381 14.16 13.04 -1.11
C VAL A 381 13.67 13.79 0.13
N ILE A 382 13.97 13.28 1.34
CA ILE A 382 13.61 13.94 2.61
C ILE A 382 14.21 15.35 2.65
N LEU A 383 15.49 15.50 2.32
CA LEU A 383 16.19 16.78 2.39
C LEU A 383 15.69 17.76 1.32
N GLN A 384 15.36 17.30 0.12
CA GLN A 384 14.82 18.18 -0.91
C GLN A 384 13.42 18.69 -0.51
N ILE A 385 12.52 17.82 -0.07
CA ILE A 385 11.20 18.25 0.43
C ILE A 385 11.36 19.15 1.67
N ALA A 386 12.36 18.93 2.51
CA ALA A 386 12.58 19.71 3.73
C ALA A 386 13.15 21.11 3.49
N ASN A 387 13.88 21.35 2.41
CA ASN A 387 14.66 22.57 2.20
C ASN A 387 14.31 23.35 0.93
N GLU A 388 13.63 22.74 -0.05
CA GLU A 388 13.24 23.48 -1.25
C GLU A 388 12.13 24.50 -0.93
N PRO A 389 12.27 25.77 -1.32
CA PRO A 389 11.26 26.79 -1.03
C PRO A 389 9.88 26.41 -1.58
N VAL A 390 9.82 25.92 -2.82
CA VAL A 390 8.61 25.32 -3.41
C VAL A 390 8.67 23.82 -3.20
N LEU A 391 7.57 23.19 -2.80
CA LEU A 391 7.50 21.73 -2.70
C LEU A 391 7.84 21.12 -4.06
N PRO A 392 8.77 20.14 -4.13
CA PRO A 392 9.24 19.54 -5.38
C PRO A 392 8.21 18.52 -5.92
N PHE A 393 6.96 18.95 -6.02
CA PHE A 393 5.84 18.17 -6.54
C PHE A 393 5.54 18.61 -7.97
N ASN A 394 4.95 17.72 -8.76
CA ASN A 394 4.49 18.03 -10.11
C ASN A 394 2.97 17.86 -10.20
N ALA A 395 2.27 18.96 -10.51
CA ALA A 395 0.81 18.97 -10.63
C ALA A 395 0.33 18.28 -11.92
N LEU A 396 1.07 18.42 -13.02
CA LEU A 396 0.76 17.78 -14.30
C LEU A 396 0.84 16.25 -14.22
N ASP A 397 1.77 15.70 -13.43
CA ASP A 397 1.92 14.25 -13.26
C ASP A 397 0.62 13.59 -12.75
N ILE A 398 -0.15 14.29 -11.90
CA ILE A 398 -1.47 13.83 -11.45
C ILE A 398 -2.45 13.72 -12.62
N ALA A 399 -2.52 14.75 -13.47
CA ALA A 399 -3.43 14.75 -14.61
C ALA A 399 -3.02 13.69 -15.65
N LEU A 400 -1.72 13.49 -15.85
CA LEU A 400 -1.20 12.43 -16.71
C LEU A 400 -1.54 11.04 -16.16
N GLU A 401 -1.45 10.83 -14.86
CA GLU A 401 -1.86 9.56 -14.22
C GLU A 401 -3.35 9.29 -14.43
N VAL A 402 -4.20 10.30 -14.23
CA VAL A 402 -5.64 10.19 -14.52
C VAL A 402 -5.88 9.82 -16.00
N GLN A 403 -5.18 10.45 -16.94
CA GLN A 403 -5.31 10.11 -18.36
C GLN A 403 -4.79 8.72 -18.68
N ASN A 404 -3.69 8.29 -18.07
CA ASN A 404 -3.15 6.93 -18.21
C ASN A 404 -4.12 5.89 -17.66
N SER A 405 -4.80 6.20 -16.56
CA SER A 405 -5.82 5.36 -15.94
C SER A 405 -7.07 5.14 -16.79
N LEU A 406 -7.27 5.99 -17.80
CA LEU A 406 -8.37 5.90 -18.75
C LEU A 406 -7.97 5.20 -20.07
N LYS A 407 -6.69 4.82 -20.25
CA LYS A 407 -6.26 4.06 -21.43
C LYS A 407 -6.71 2.60 -21.31
N GLY A 408 -7.69 2.19 -22.12
CA GLY A 408 -8.16 0.80 -22.22
C GLY A 408 -9.61 0.64 -22.72
N ASP A 409 -10.00 -0.59 -23.03
CA ASP A 409 -11.30 -0.96 -23.64
C ASP A 409 -12.47 -1.08 -22.62
N GLN A 410 -12.41 -0.35 -21.51
CA GLN A 410 -13.48 -0.33 -20.49
C GLN A 410 -14.70 0.44 -21.03
N PRO A 411 -15.94 -0.01 -20.78
CA PRO A 411 -17.10 0.79 -21.13
C PRO A 411 -17.20 2.01 -20.22
N ASN A 412 -17.70 3.11 -20.79
CA ASN A 412 -17.95 4.40 -20.13
C ASN A 412 -16.72 5.28 -19.85
N THR A 413 -15.51 4.89 -20.29
CA THR A 413 -14.35 5.79 -20.40
C THR A 413 -14.65 7.13 -21.09
N PRO A 414 -15.49 7.22 -22.16
CA PRO A 414 -15.73 8.48 -22.86
C PRO A 414 -16.26 9.61 -21.98
N GLN A 415 -17.05 9.30 -20.94
CA GLN A 415 -17.59 10.31 -20.02
C GLN A 415 -16.52 10.93 -19.11
N LEU A 416 -15.43 10.18 -18.85
CA LEU A 416 -14.31 10.60 -18.00
C LEU A 416 -13.23 11.35 -18.80
N LEU A 417 -13.14 11.14 -20.12
CA LEU A 417 -12.12 11.76 -20.98
C LEU A 417 -12.20 13.30 -20.98
N ALA A 418 -13.41 13.87 -21.11
CA ALA A 418 -13.57 15.32 -21.12
C ALA A 418 -13.21 15.97 -19.77
N PRO A 419 -13.69 15.48 -18.60
CA PRO A 419 -13.18 15.90 -17.30
C PRO A 419 -11.67 15.77 -17.15
N ALA A 420 -11.07 14.65 -17.58
CA ALA A 420 -9.63 14.44 -17.50
C ALA A 420 -8.83 15.44 -18.37
N SER A 421 -9.34 15.80 -19.55
CA SER A 421 -8.74 16.85 -20.39
C SER A 421 -8.77 18.21 -19.70
N ARG A 422 -9.91 18.60 -19.13
CA ARG A 422 -10.03 19.87 -18.40
C ARG A 422 -9.16 19.93 -17.15
N LEU A 423 -9.03 18.81 -16.44
CA LEU A 423 -8.09 18.69 -15.32
C LEU A 423 -6.67 18.96 -15.80
N ARG A 424 -6.25 18.31 -16.90
CA ARG A 424 -4.94 18.53 -17.50
C ARG A 424 -4.69 19.99 -17.86
N GLU A 425 -5.62 20.62 -18.57
CA GLU A 425 -5.53 22.04 -18.93
C GLU A 425 -5.36 22.93 -17.67
N SER A 426 -6.13 22.65 -16.61
CA SER A 426 -6.06 23.40 -15.35
C SER A 426 -4.71 23.19 -14.65
N THR A 427 -4.16 21.97 -14.65
CA THR A 427 -2.86 21.67 -14.06
C THR A 427 -1.69 22.25 -14.88
N GLU A 428 -1.79 22.25 -16.21
CA GLU A 428 -0.78 22.86 -17.09
C GLU A 428 -0.69 24.37 -16.84
N LEU A 429 -1.85 25.03 -16.75
CA LEU A 429 -1.93 26.45 -16.44
C LEU A 429 -1.39 26.77 -15.04
N PHE A 430 -1.76 25.98 -14.04
CA PHE A 430 -1.23 26.13 -12.67
C PHE A 430 0.29 25.99 -12.62
N GLN A 431 0.85 25.03 -13.36
CA GLN A 431 2.28 24.81 -13.42
C GLN A 431 3.01 25.95 -14.17
N SER A 432 2.45 26.47 -15.26
CA SER A 432 3.07 27.56 -16.03
C SER A 432 3.03 28.91 -15.33
N ASP A 433 1.95 29.20 -14.63
CA ASP A 433 1.64 30.55 -14.14
C ASP A 433 2.11 30.75 -12.71
N GLU A 434 2.02 29.72 -11.86
CA GLU A 434 2.37 29.84 -10.44
C GLU A 434 3.66 29.10 -10.07
N MET A 435 3.86 27.86 -10.54
CA MET A 435 5.05 27.09 -10.16
C MET A 435 6.33 27.62 -10.80
N ARG A 436 6.31 27.97 -12.09
CA ARG A 436 7.49 28.48 -12.80
C ARG A 436 8.05 29.77 -12.18
N PRO A 437 7.26 30.85 -11.94
CA PRO A 437 7.76 32.05 -11.27
C PRO A 437 8.25 31.79 -9.84
N ALA A 438 7.57 30.93 -9.08
CA ALA A 438 7.97 30.60 -7.71
C ALA A 438 9.33 29.88 -7.65
N ASN A 439 9.68 29.14 -8.71
CA ASN A 439 10.96 28.47 -8.85
C ASN A 439 12.11 29.42 -9.25
N ASP A 440 11.84 30.57 -9.89
CA ASP A 440 12.87 31.58 -10.17
C ASP A 440 13.19 32.41 -8.91
N PRO A 441 14.43 32.36 -8.36
CA PRO A 441 14.83 33.16 -7.22
C PRO A 441 14.65 34.67 -7.39
N LYS A 442 14.60 35.18 -8.62
CA LYS A 442 14.40 36.61 -8.93
C LYS A 442 12.93 37.04 -8.84
N GLU A 443 12.00 36.14 -9.14
CA GLU A 443 10.55 36.41 -9.15
C GLU A 443 9.87 35.94 -7.84
N ARG A 444 10.57 35.12 -7.05
CA ARG A 444 10.04 34.48 -5.85
C ARG A 444 9.57 35.48 -4.78
N ALA A 445 8.28 35.42 -4.45
CA ALA A 445 7.69 36.12 -3.30
C ALA A 445 7.36 35.13 -2.16
N PRO A 446 7.88 35.29 -0.92
CA PRO A 446 7.68 34.32 0.16
C PRO A 446 6.22 34.00 0.49
N ILE A 447 5.34 35.00 0.49
CA ILE A 447 3.91 34.80 0.76
C ILE A 447 3.24 33.96 -0.34
N ARG A 448 3.60 34.21 -1.61
CA ARG A 448 3.09 33.44 -2.76
C ARG A 448 3.60 32.00 -2.72
N VAL A 449 4.88 31.80 -2.38
CA VAL A 449 5.45 30.45 -2.20
C VAL A 449 4.72 29.68 -1.11
N ARG A 450 4.36 30.35 -0.01
CA ARG A 450 3.60 29.70 1.06
C ARG A 450 2.21 29.26 0.58
N MET A 451 1.47 30.16 -0.08
CA MET A 451 0.16 29.83 -0.65
C MET A 451 0.26 28.70 -1.69
N LEU A 452 1.28 28.74 -2.55
CA LEU A 452 1.55 27.69 -3.54
C LEU A 452 1.80 26.34 -2.86
N ASN A 453 2.65 26.31 -1.83
CA ASN A 453 2.92 25.09 -1.08
C ASN A 453 1.67 24.54 -0.39
N ASP A 454 0.78 25.41 0.09
CA ASP A 454 -0.48 24.97 0.69
C ASP A 454 -1.40 24.32 -0.35
N ILE A 455 -1.40 24.81 -1.60
CA ILE A 455 -2.14 24.20 -2.70
C ILE A 455 -1.50 22.85 -3.11
N LEU A 456 -0.18 22.81 -3.26
CA LEU A 456 0.57 21.60 -3.65
C LEU A 456 0.46 20.49 -2.60
N GLN A 457 0.41 20.83 -1.32
CA GLN A 457 0.27 19.87 -0.23
C GLN A 457 -1.03 19.05 -0.33
N ASP A 458 -2.10 19.69 -0.80
CA ASP A 458 -3.46 19.19 -0.66
C ASP A 458 -4.05 18.62 -1.97
N MET A 459 -3.32 18.73 -3.09
CA MET A 459 -3.84 18.37 -4.43
C MET A 459 -4.24 16.91 -4.61
N GLU A 460 -3.60 15.96 -3.91
CA GLU A 460 -3.98 14.54 -3.99
C GLU A 460 -5.22 14.20 -3.16
N LYS A 461 -5.64 15.06 -2.22
CA LYS A 461 -6.77 14.78 -1.33
C LYS A 461 -8.10 14.68 -2.05
N SER A 462 -8.22 15.34 -3.21
CA SER A 462 -9.40 15.28 -4.09
C SER A 462 -9.64 13.89 -4.68
N PHE A 463 -8.65 12.99 -4.61
CA PHE A 463 -8.74 11.63 -5.13
C PHE A 463 -9.05 10.57 -4.06
N LEU A 464 -9.40 11.00 -2.85
CA LEU A 464 -9.89 10.11 -1.80
C LEU A 464 -11.38 9.83 -1.97
N VAL A 465 -11.71 8.63 -2.46
CA VAL A 465 -13.11 8.19 -2.53
C VAL A 465 -13.66 7.84 -1.15
N GLN A 466 -14.99 7.89 -1.01
CA GLN A 466 -15.63 7.58 0.27
C GLN A 466 -15.60 6.09 0.55
N HIS A 467 -15.87 5.27 -0.45
CA HIS A 467 -15.94 3.82 -0.30
C HIS A 467 -14.95 3.14 -1.25
N ALA A 468 -14.20 2.18 -0.73
CA ALA A 468 -13.39 1.29 -1.54
C ALA A 468 -13.64 -0.15 -1.08
N PRO A 469 -13.51 -1.14 -1.97
CA PRO A 469 -13.60 -2.54 -1.57
C PRO A 469 -12.57 -2.87 -0.47
N PRO A 470 -12.84 -3.83 0.44
CA PRO A 470 -11.93 -4.13 1.55
C PRO A 470 -10.50 -4.45 1.09
N GLY A 471 -9.51 -3.76 1.63
CA GLY A 471 -8.11 -3.94 1.25
C GLY A 471 -7.70 -3.20 -0.03
N PHE A 472 -8.59 -2.44 -0.69
CA PHE A 472 -8.23 -1.50 -1.75
C PHE A 472 -7.93 -0.13 -1.16
N TYR A 473 -7.06 0.61 -1.85
CA TYR A 473 -6.84 2.01 -1.53
C TYR A 473 -8.04 2.89 -1.87
N ARG A 474 -8.31 3.85 -0.99
CA ARG A 474 -9.29 4.93 -1.20
C ARG A 474 -8.72 6.05 -2.06
N ASN A 475 -7.41 6.22 -2.07
CA ASN A 475 -6.78 7.14 -3.01
C ASN A 475 -6.71 6.47 -4.39
N ILE A 476 -7.55 6.92 -5.33
CA ILE A 476 -7.70 6.27 -6.64
C ILE A 476 -6.53 6.51 -7.59
N LEU A 477 -5.56 7.35 -7.21
CA LEU A 477 -4.31 7.53 -7.95
C LEU A 477 -3.35 6.33 -7.82
N TYR A 478 -3.66 5.37 -6.93
CA TYR A 478 -2.84 4.18 -6.72
C TYR A 478 -3.50 2.95 -7.37
N HIS A 479 -2.73 2.26 -8.20
CA HIS A 479 -3.14 1.00 -8.82
C HIS A 479 -2.94 -0.19 -7.88
N LEU A 480 -3.65 -1.28 -8.13
CA LEU A 480 -3.46 -2.53 -7.38
C LEU A 480 -2.05 -3.10 -7.57
N ASP A 481 -1.54 -3.05 -8.78
CA ASP A 481 -0.22 -3.54 -9.14
C ASP A 481 0.38 -2.85 -10.36
N GLY A 482 1.62 -3.19 -10.71
CA GLY A 482 2.32 -2.60 -11.85
C GLY A 482 1.89 -3.15 -13.22
N LYS A 483 0.92 -4.07 -13.27
CA LYS A 483 0.42 -4.68 -14.51
C LYS A 483 -0.88 -4.01 -14.98
N THR A 484 -1.67 -3.47 -14.06
CA THR A 484 -2.89 -2.71 -14.34
C THR A 484 -2.63 -1.21 -14.29
N SER A 485 -3.01 -0.48 -15.33
CA SER A 485 -2.98 0.98 -15.31
C SER A 485 -4.33 1.60 -14.98
N GLN A 486 -5.43 0.85 -15.02
CA GLN A 486 -6.77 1.41 -14.80
C GLN A 486 -7.02 1.78 -13.32
N PHE A 487 -8.05 2.59 -13.09
CA PHE A 487 -8.58 2.83 -11.74
C PHE A 487 -9.02 1.51 -11.09
N SER A 488 -8.35 1.13 -10.00
CA SER A 488 -8.58 -0.13 -9.27
C SER A 488 -10.06 -0.39 -8.96
N ILE A 489 -10.78 0.63 -8.49
CA ILE A 489 -12.20 0.52 -8.12
C ILE A 489 -13.13 0.35 -9.32
N LEU A 490 -12.79 0.93 -10.48
CA LEU A 490 -13.57 0.74 -11.70
C LEU A 490 -13.33 -0.63 -12.31
N LEU A 491 -12.07 -1.07 -12.30
CA LEU A 491 -11.70 -2.40 -12.79
C LEU A 491 -12.42 -3.48 -11.97
N GLU A 492 -12.42 -3.35 -10.64
CA GLU A 492 -13.15 -4.26 -9.75
C GLU A 492 -14.66 -4.24 -10.01
N ALA A 493 -15.28 -3.05 -10.05
CA ALA A 493 -16.71 -2.93 -10.27
C ALA A 493 -17.13 -3.49 -11.64
N TRP A 494 -16.29 -3.31 -12.66
CA TRP A 494 -16.49 -3.88 -13.99
C TRP A 494 -16.46 -5.41 -14.01
N GLU A 495 -15.47 -6.02 -13.36
CA GLU A 495 -15.39 -7.47 -13.21
C GLU A 495 -16.60 -8.01 -12.43
N HIS A 496 -17.01 -7.30 -11.37
CA HIS A 496 -18.19 -7.63 -10.60
C HIS A 496 -19.48 -7.55 -11.44
N CYS A 497 -19.65 -6.53 -12.29
CA CYS A 497 -20.79 -6.40 -13.22
C CYS A 497 -20.81 -7.45 -14.33
N LYS A 498 -19.65 -7.91 -14.85
CA LYS A 498 -19.63 -9.08 -15.75
C LYS A 498 -20.17 -10.33 -15.05
N SER A 499 -19.91 -10.43 -13.75
CA SER A 499 -20.33 -11.57 -12.94
C SER A 499 -21.83 -11.52 -12.59
N LEU A 500 -22.38 -10.33 -12.31
CA LEU A 500 -23.75 -10.09 -11.79
C LEU A 500 -24.54 -9.16 -12.70
N ALA A 501 -25.83 -9.43 -12.93
CA ALA A 501 -26.68 -8.66 -13.84
C ALA A 501 -27.06 -7.23 -13.37
N SER A 502 -26.41 -6.67 -12.34
CA SER A 502 -26.66 -5.31 -11.85
C SER A 502 -25.50 -4.38 -12.23
N ASN A 503 -25.85 -3.20 -12.77
CA ASN A 503 -24.91 -2.14 -13.14
C ASN A 503 -24.71 -1.09 -12.04
N GLU A 504 -25.38 -1.23 -10.89
CA GLU A 504 -25.37 -0.21 -9.82
C GLU A 504 -23.95 0.02 -9.27
N THR A 505 -23.22 -1.05 -8.94
CA THR A 505 -21.85 -0.97 -8.40
C THR A 505 -20.89 -0.25 -9.37
N LEU A 506 -21.03 -0.49 -10.68
CA LEU A 506 -20.23 0.19 -11.70
C LEU A 506 -20.61 1.67 -11.83
N GLN A 507 -21.90 2.01 -11.73
CA GLN A 507 -22.36 3.39 -11.76
C GLN A 507 -21.89 4.17 -10.53
N GLU A 508 -21.91 3.55 -9.35
CA GLU A 508 -21.38 4.13 -8.12
C GLU A 508 -19.88 4.41 -8.24
N ALA A 509 -19.08 3.40 -8.63
CA ALA A 509 -17.64 3.57 -8.82
C ALA A 509 -17.32 4.63 -9.89
N LEU A 510 -18.07 4.67 -10.99
CA LEU A 510 -17.93 5.69 -12.03
C LEU A 510 -18.26 7.09 -11.51
N SER A 511 -19.29 7.22 -10.68
CA SER A 511 -19.63 8.48 -10.03
C SER A 511 -18.52 8.95 -9.09
N GLU A 512 -17.94 8.06 -8.28
CA GLU A 512 -16.85 8.39 -7.38
C GLU A 512 -15.59 8.85 -8.13
N VAL A 513 -15.19 8.17 -9.21
CA VAL A 513 -14.06 8.59 -10.04
C VAL A 513 -14.34 9.93 -10.74
N LEU A 514 -15.53 10.09 -11.33
CA LEU A 514 -15.94 11.34 -11.98
C LEU A 514 -15.92 12.52 -11.00
N ASN A 515 -16.47 12.33 -9.80
CA ASN A 515 -16.50 13.34 -8.75
C ASN A 515 -15.08 13.72 -8.30
N SER A 516 -14.18 12.73 -8.17
CA SER A 516 -12.78 12.97 -7.80
C SER A 516 -12.05 13.82 -8.86
N ILE A 517 -12.21 13.48 -10.15
CA ILE A 517 -11.59 14.24 -11.26
C ILE A 517 -12.14 15.68 -11.31
N ASN A 518 -13.45 15.85 -11.20
CA ASN A 518 -14.07 17.18 -11.20
C ASN A 518 -13.67 17.99 -9.95
N ALA A 519 -13.62 17.37 -8.78
CA ALA A 519 -13.18 18.03 -7.54
C ALA A 519 -11.73 18.50 -7.65
N ALA A 520 -10.83 17.66 -8.21
CA ALA A 520 -9.45 18.05 -8.49
C ALA A 520 -9.37 19.22 -9.48
N GLN A 521 -10.17 19.19 -10.56
CA GLN A 521 -10.21 20.30 -11.52
C GLN A 521 -10.65 21.61 -10.84
N VAL A 522 -11.72 21.59 -10.05
CA VAL A 522 -12.21 22.75 -9.30
C VAL A 522 -11.17 23.23 -8.29
N TYR A 523 -10.46 22.31 -7.64
CA TYR A 523 -9.40 22.63 -6.69
C TYR A 523 -8.26 23.42 -7.35
N PHE A 524 -7.73 22.98 -8.49
CA PHE A 524 -6.69 23.71 -9.21
C PHE A 524 -7.17 25.07 -9.71
N LYS A 525 -8.41 25.16 -10.21
CA LYS A 525 -9.00 26.43 -10.64
C LYS A 525 -9.14 27.41 -9.47
N ALA A 526 -9.69 26.97 -8.34
CA ALA A 526 -9.77 27.80 -7.13
C ALA A 526 -8.36 28.19 -6.62
N GLY A 527 -7.37 27.31 -6.77
CA GLY A 527 -5.98 27.59 -6.47
C GLY A 527 -5.40 28.72 -7.32
N LEU A 528 -5.74 28.79 -8.62
CA LEU A 528 -5.37 29.91 -9.50
C LEU A 528 -6.07 31.22 -9.08
N ASP A 529 -7.38 31.17 -8.82
CA ASP A 529 -8.18 32.35 -8.43
C ASP A 529 -7.63 33.03 -7.15
N VAL A 530 -7.06 32.23 -6.25
CA VAL A 530 -6.40 32.72 -5.02
C VAL A 530 -5.22 33.64 -5.33
N PHE A 531 -4.47 33.43 -6.41
CA PHE A 531 -3.35 34.31 -6.79
C PHE A 531 -3.79 35.57 -7.55
N GLU A 532 -4.89 35.49 -8.31
CA GLU A 532 -5.49 36.63 -9.01
C GLU A 532 -6.12 37.64 -8.04
N SER A 533 -6.84 37.16 -7.03
CA SER A 533 -7.51 38.02 -6.04
C SER A 533 -6.55 38.92 -5.24
N ILE A 534 -5.31 38.47 -5.01
CA ILE A 534 -4.26 39.25 -4.34
C ILE A 534 -3.73 40.39 -5.22
N LEU A 535 -3.78 40.26 -6.54
CA LEU A 535 -3.39 41.33 -7.47
C LEU A 535 -4.41 42.46 -7.49
N VAL A 536 -5.70 42.15 -7.35
CA VAL A 536 -6.78 43.14 -7.34
C VAL A 536 -6.80 43.97 -6.05
N GLY A 537 -6.40 43.40 -4.91
CA GLY A 537 -6.32 44.11 -3.63
C GLY A 537 -5.16 45.11 -3.47
N LYS A 538 -4.32 45.28 -4.51
CA LYS A 538 -3.19 46.23 -4.53
C LYS A 538 -3.37 47.43 -5.48
N ASN A 539 -4.50 47.53 -6.18
CA ASN A 539 -4.84 48.65 -7.05
C ASN A 539 -5.82 49.62 -6.39
#